data_AF-A0A7C3A708-F1
#
_entry.id   AF-A0A7C3A708-F1
#
_cell.length_a   1.000
_cell.length_b   1.000
_cell.length_c   1.000
_cell.angle_alpha   90.00
_cell.angle_beta   90.00
_cell.angle_gamma   90.00
#
_symmetry.space_group_name_H-M   'P 1'
#
loop_
_entity.id
_entity.type
_entity.pdbx_description
1 polymer ?
#
loop_
_entity_poly.entity_id
_entity_poly.type
_entity_poly.pdbx_seq_one_letter_code
_entity_poly.pdbx_strand_id
1 'polypeptide(L)'
;MAWNQGVQVVTLKVAERHRTERIVTDGVYSIVRHPQYLGGLLSHIGISILLSAWYSILSTPLIIAITYLYSWKEEKELIREFGEEYEEYRRKVPMFIPRPRRKPGRVEGGRQGSLGEEEKRIKQEAKALGSSR
;
A
#
# COMPACT_ATOMS: atom_id res chain seq x y z
N MET A 1 -39.47 19.83 14.23
CA MET A 1 -38.61 19.55 13.07
C MET A 1 -37.26 19.00 13.55
N ALA A 2 -37.16 17.71 13.89
CA ALA A 2 -35.98 17.12 14.57
C ALA A 2 -35.50 15.79 13.93
N TRP A 3 -35.83 15.53 12.66
CA TRP A 3 -35.58 14.24 12.01
C TRP A 3 -34.22 14.15 11.28
N ASN A 4 -33.50 15.26 11.08
CA ASN A 4 -32.22 15.28 10.34
C ASN A 4 -30.97 15.10 11.22
N GLN A 5 -31.08 15.24 12.54
CA GLN A 5 -29.91 15.18 13.44
C GLN A 5 -29.40 13.75 13.62
N GLY A 6 -30.32 12.77 13.68
CA GLY A 6 -29.99 11.34 13.86
C GLY A 6 -29.23 10.73 12.68
N VAL A 7 -29.61 11.09 11.45
CA VAL A 7 -28.94 10.59 10.23
C VAL A 7 -27.51 11.13 10.16
N GLN A 8 -27.28 12.40 10.48
CA GLN A 8 -25.94 12.97 10.43
C GLN A 8 -25.01 12.39 11.50
N VAL A 9 -25.48 12.18 12.73
CA VAL A 9 -24.61 11.56 13.77
C VAL A 9 -24.27 10.10 13.48
N VAL A 10 -25.20 9.32 12.92
CA VAL A 10 -24.90 7.94 12.49
C VAL A 10 -23.94 7.95 11.30
N THR A 11 -24.12 8.86 10.34
CA THR A 11 -23.25 8.97 9.17
C THR A 11 -21.83 9.42 9.54
N LEU A 12 -21.69 10.40 10.43
CA LEU A 12 -20.37 10.85 10.91
C LEU A 12 -19.67 9.79 11.76
N LYS A 13 -20.40 9.06 12.61
CA LYS A 13 -19.84 8.00 13.45
C LYS A 13 -19.42 6.76 12.64
N VAL A 14 -20.09 6.48 11.53
CA VAL A 14 -19.65 5.46 10.55
C VAL A 14 -18.41 5.93 9.79
N ALA A 15 -18.37 7.21 9.36
CA ALA A 15 -17.21 7.78 8.68
C ALA A 15 -15.95 7.81 9.56
N GLU A 16 -16.09 8.08 10.87
CA GLU A 16 -14.97 8.05 11.82
C GLU A 16 -14.41 6.64 12.05
N ARG A 17 -15.24 5.60 11.98
CA ARG A 17 -14.82 4.22 12.28
C ARG A 17 -13.96 3.58 11.19
N HIS A 18 -13.87 4.20 10.02
CA HIS A 18 -13.08 3.71 8.89
C HIS A 18 -11.75 4.46 8.68
N ARG A 19 -11.36 5.38 9.58
CA ARG A 19 -9.97 5.87 9.59
C ARG A 19 -9.06 4.74 10.03
N THR A 20 -8.44 4.11 9.05
CA THR A 20 -7.43 3.09 9.31
C THR A 20 -6.20 3.82 9.80
N GLU A 21 -5.72 3.53 11.00
CA GLU A 21 -4.54 4.20 11.57
C GLU A 21 -3.24 3.95 10.78
N ARG A 22 -3.27 3.01 9.83
CA ARG A 22 -2.11 2.61 9.00
C ARG A 22 -2.53 2.40 7.56
N ILE A 23 -1.57 2.60 6.65
CA ILE A 23 -1.77 2.36 5.22
C ILE A 23 -1.79 0.85 4.95
N VAL A 24 -2.82 0.39 4.26
CA VAL A 24 -2.88 -0.98 3.75
C VAL A 24 -2.02 -1.07 2.49
N THR A 25 -0.94 -1.85 2.54
CA THR A 25 0.00 -2.02 1.43
C THR A 25 0.02 -3.45 0.87
N ASP A 26 -0.84 -4.32 1.39
CA ASP A 26 -0.84 -5.75 1.09
C ASP A 26 -1.67 -6.12 -0.16
N GLY A 27 -1.41 -7.30 -0.69
CA GLY A 27 -2.18 -7.88 -1.80
C GLY A 27 -2.11 -7.03 -3.08
N VAL A 28 -3.27 -6.66 -3.62
CA VAL A 28 -3.37 -5.91 -4.88
C VAL A 28 -2.76 -4.50 -4.77
N TYR A 29 -2.83 -3.90 -3.58
CA TYR A 29 -2.24 -2.58 -3.30
C TYR A 29 -0.69 -2.63 -3.34
N SER A 30 -0.07 -3.80 -3.17
CA SER A 30 1.38 -3.94 -3.36
C SER A 30 1.83 -3.84 -4.83
N ILE A 31 0.88 -3.96 -5.77
CA ILE A 31 1.13 -4.02 -7.22
C ILE A 31 0.86 -2.66 -7.86
N VAL A 32 -0.29 -2.06 -7.52
CA VAL A 32 -0.74 -0.75 -8.01
C VAL A 32 -1.43 0.02 -6.89
N ARG A 33 -1.23 1.35 -6.84
CA ARG A 33 -1.81 2.17 -5.77
C ARG A 33 -3.32 2.34 -5.88
N HIS A 34 -3.86 2.38 -7.10
CA HIS A 34 -5.29 2.52 -7.33
C HIS A 34 -5.87 1.40 -8.21
N PRO A 35 -6.00 0.16 -7.69
CA PRO A 35 -6.53 -0.96 -8.45
C PRO A 35 -7.99 -0.76 -8.88
N GLN A 36 -8.78 -0.03 -8.08
CA GLN A 36 -10.17 0.29 -8.39
C GLN A 36 -10.31 1.10 -9.69
N TYR A 37 -9.43 2.07 -9.91
CA TYR A 37 -9.44 2.92 -11.10
C TYR A 37 -8.99 2.15 -12.34
N LEU A 38 -8.00 1.28 -12.19
CA LEU A 38 -7.59 0.37 -13.26
C LEU A 38 -8.74 -0.57 -13.63
N GLY A 39 -9.44 -1.15 -12.64
CA GLY A 39 -10.60 -2.01 -12.87
C GLY A 39 -11.75 -1.26 -13.53
N GLY A 40 -12.00 -0.01 -13.12
CA GLY A 40 -13.01 0.86 -13.74
C GLY A 40 -12.70 1.16 -15.20
N LEU A 41 -11.45 1.49 -15.52
CA LEU A 41 -11.00 1.72 -16.89
C LEU A 41 -11.14 0.45 -17.75
N LEU A 42 -10.74 -0.70 -17.22
CA LEU A 42 -10.84 -1.98 -17.92
C LEU A 42 -12.31 -2.37 -18.16
N SER A 43 -13.17 -2.12 -17.17
CA SER A 43 -14.62 -2.34 -17.27
C SER A 43 -15.25 -1.41 -18.31
N HIS A 44 -14.87 -0.13 -18.34
CA HIS A 44 -15.33 0.84 -19.35
C HIS A 44 -15.01 0.36 -20.76
N ILE A 45 -13.78 -0.07 -21.00
CA ILE A 45 -13.34 -0.58 -22.30
C ILE A 45 -14.10 -1.88 -22.64
N GLY A 46 -14.19 -2.82 -21.69
CA GLY A 46 -14.88 -4.10 -21.89
C GLY A 46 -16.36 -3.92 -22.25
N ILE A 47 -17.07 -3.07 -21.50
CA ILE A 47 -18.48 -2.75 -21.77
C ILE A 47 -18.64 -2.04 -23.12
N SER A 48 -17.75 -1.09 -23.43
CA SER A 48 -17.79 -0.37 -24.70
C SER A 48 -17.62 -1.31 -25.90
N ILE A 49 -16.77 -2.33 -25.79
CA ILE A 49 -16.60 -3.38 -26.81
C ILE A 49 -17.83 -4.27 -26.88
N LEU A 50 -18.32 -4.76 -25.73
CA LEU A 50 -19.50 -5.64 -25.65
C LEU A 50 -20.75 -5.01 -26.29
N LEU A 51 -20.94 -3.70 -26.12
CA LEU A 51 -22.07 -2.95 -26.66
C LEU A 51 -21.82 -2.40 -28.07
N SER A 52 -20.66 -2.68 -28.69
CA SER A 52 -20.23 -2.09 -29.96
C SER A 52 -20.27 -0.54 -29.96
N ALA A 53 -20.11 0.06 -28.79
CA ALA A 53 -20.18 1.50 -28.57
C ALA A 53 -18.79 2.12 -28.82
N TRP A 54 -18.33 2.08 -30.07
CA TRP A 54 -17.01 2.58 -30.46
C TRP A 54 -16.82 4.08 -30.16
N TYR A 55 -17.88 4.88 -30.21
CA TYR A 55 -17.85 6.28 -29.75
C TYR A 55 -17.51 6.43 -28.26
N SER A 56 -17.88 5.46 -27.43
CA SER A 56 -17.51 5.43 -26.00
C SER A 56 -16.00 5.23 -25.82
N ILE A 57 -15.33 4.59 -26.78
CA ILE A 57 -13.87 4.45 -26.73
C ILE A 57 -13.19 5.81 -26.93
N LEU A 58 -13.77 6.73 -27.72
CA LEU A 58 -13.25 8.08 -27.88
C LEU A 58 -13.28 8.90 -26.58
N SER A 59 -14.14 8.56 -25.62
CA SER A 59 -14.14 9.22 -24.29
C SER A 59 -13.10 8.64 -23.33
N THR A 60 -12.45 7.52 -23.68
CA THR A 60 -11.43 6.87 -22.84
C THR A 60 -10.30 7.80 -22.41
N PRO A 61 -9.69 8.64 -23.28
CA PRO A 61 -8.65 9.57 -22.87
C PRO A 61 -9.13 10.59 -21.82
N LEU A 62 -10.38 11.05 -21.96
CA LEU A 62 -11.00 11.96 -20.99
C LEU A 62 -11.21 11.26 -19.64
N ILE A 63 -11.69 10.02 -19.65
CA ILE A 63 -11.84 9.21 -18.43
C ILE A 63 -10.49 9.01 -17.75
N ILE A 64 -9.44 8.64 -18.50
CA ILE A 64 -8.08 8.50 -17.96
C ILE A 64 -7.61 9.80 -17.31
N ALA A 65 -7.84 10.95 -17.95
CA ALA A 65 -7.45 12.25 -17.40
C ALA A 65 -8.19 12.58 -16.09
N ILE A 66 -9.51 12.36 -16.05
CA ILE A 66 -10.32 12.57 -14.84
C ILE A 66 -9.84 11.64 -13.72
N THR A 67 -9.68 10.36 -14.02
CA THR A 67 -9.18 9.36 -13.07
C THR A 67 -7.81 9.75 -12.52
N TYR A 68 -6.89 10.19 -13.38
CA TYR A 68 -5.57 10.67 -12.96
C TYR A 68 -5.67 11.86 -12.01
N LEU A 69 -6.52 12.84 -12.30
CA LEU A 69 -6.72 14.01 -11.45
C LEU A 69 -7.31 13.63 -10.09
N TYR A 70 -8.26 12.69 -10.06
CA TYR A 70 -8.85 12.18 -8.82
C TYR A 70 -7.82 11.45 -7.98
N SER A 71 -7.07 10.51 -8.58
CA SER A 71 -5.99 9.80 -7.89
C SER A 71 -4.97 10.79 -7.33
N TRP A 72 -4.56 11.79 -8.11
CA TRP A 72 -3.60 12.79 -7.61
C TRP A 72 -4.11 13.60 -6.42
N LYS A 73 -5.40 13.96 -6.40
CA LYS A 73 -6.02 14.61 -5.24
C LYS A 73 -6.06 13.70 -4.03
N GLU A 74 -6.45 12.45 -4.22
CA GLU A 74 -6.49 11.43 -3.16
C GLU A 74 -5.09 11.21 -2.57
N GLU A 75 -4.05 11.09 -3.41
CA GLU A 75 -2.67 10.98 -2.93
C GLU A 75 -2.24 12.18 -2.09
N LYS A 76 -2.65 13.39 -2.47
CA LYS A 76 -2.32 14.60 -1.71
C LYS A 76 -2.98 14.59 -0.33
N GLU A 77 -4.18 14.03 -0.23
CA GLU A 77 -4.91 13.86 1.02
C GLU A 77 -4.27 12.77 1.89
N LEU A 78 -3.87 11.65 1.28
CA LEU A 78 -3.14 10.57 1.96
C LEU A 78 -1.76 11.01 2.46
N ILE A 79 -1.04 11.86 1.72
CA ILE A 79 0.22 12.46 2.21
C ILE A 79 -0.04 13.37 3.43
N ARG A 80 -1.17 14.09 3.46
CA ARG A 80 -1.51 14.93 4.61
C ARG A 80 -1.88 14.11 5.84
N GLU A 81 -2.49 12.94 5.65
CA GLU A 81 -2.94 12.08 6.75
C GLU A 81 -1.82 11.18 7.28
N PHE A 82 -0.99 10.59 6.39
CA PHE A 82 0.01 9.58 6.75
C PHE A 82 1.47 10.01 6.55
N GLY A 83 1.72 11.18 5.94
CA GLY A 83 3.05 11.77 5.82
C GLY A 83 4.09 10.87 5.14
N GLU A 84 5.20 10.64 5.84
CA GLU A 84 6.36 9.87 5.33
C GLU A 84 6.04 8.41 5.02
N GLU A 85 5.12 7.77 5.77
CA GLU A 85 4.71 6.38 5.53
C GLU A 85 4.11 6.22 4.13
N TYR A 86 3.27 7.18 3.71
CA TYR A 86 2.71 7.20 2.37
C TYR A 86 3.74 7.55 1.30
N GLU A 87 4.68 8.45 1.59
CA GLU A 87 5.75 8.78 0.65
C GLU A 87 6.63 7.56 0.34
N GLU A 88 6.99 6.77 1.36
CA GLU A 88 7.77 5.56 1.18
C GLU A 88 7.01 4.52 0.36
N TYR A 89 5.72 4.34 0.64
CA TYR A 89 4.84 3.49 -0.14
C TYR A 89 4.74 3.94 -1.60
N ARG A 90 4.53 5.24 -1.84
CA ARG A 90 4.48 5.84 -3.19
C ARG A 90 5.76 5.64 -4.00
N ARG A 91 6.93 5.63 -3.35
CA ARG A 91 8.20 5.35 -4.02
C ARG A 91 8.31 3.88 -4.46
N LYS A 92 7.69 2.96 -3.72
CA LYS A 92 7.76 1.51 -3.97
C LYS A 92 6.72 1.05 -4.99
N VAL A 93 5.52 1.63 -4.99
CA VAL A 93 4.38 1.16 -5.79
C VAL A 93 3.97 2.18 -6.87
N PRO A 94 3.89 1.80 -8.15
CA PRO A 94 3.46 2.69 -9.23
C PRO A 94 1.97 3.05 -9.13
N MET A 95 1.56 4.14 -9.80
CA MET A 95 0.17 4.64 -9.77
C MET A 95 -0.81 3.71 -10.47
N PHE A 96 -0.52 3.34 -11.73
CA PHE A 96 -1.44 2.58 -12.60
C PHE A 96 -0.78 1.41 -13.32
N ILE A 97 0.44 1.59 -13.84
CA ILE A 97 1.13 0.55 -14.61
C ILE A 97 2.02 -0.26 -13.67
N PRO A 98 1.73 -1.56 -13.45
CA PRO A 98 2.55 -2.41 -12.60
C PRO A 98 3.97 -2.49 -13.17
N ARG A 99 4.96 -2.15 -12.36
CA ARG A 99 6.37 -2.39 -12.72
C ARG A 99 6.65 -3.87 -12.48
N PRO A 100 7.25 -4.60 -13.44
CA PRO A 100 7.70 -5.96 -13.17
C PRO A 100 8.68 -5.91 -12.00
N ARG A 101 8.27 -6.53 -10.89
CA ARG A 101 8.98 -6.51 -9.61
C ARG A 101 10.39 -7.08 -9.85
N ARG A 102 11.42 -6.23 -9.77
CA ARG A 102 12.79 -6.76 -9.59
C ARG A 102 12.75 -7.59 -8.31
N LYS A 103 13.07 -8.88 -8.42
CA LYS A 103 13.21 -9.75 -7.25
C LYS A 103 14.09 -8.99 -6.25
N PRO A 104 13.66 -8.80 -4.98
CA PRO A 104 14.56 -8.26 -3.99
C PRO A 104 15.78 -9.16 -4.01
N GLY A 105 16.96 -8.58 -4.26
CA GLY A 105 18.22 -9.28 -4.12
C GLY A 105 18.19 -9.97 -2.77
N ARG A 106 18.42 -11.28 -2.76
CA ARG A 106 18.52 -12.09 -1.55
C ARG A 106 19.39 -11.31 -0.56
N VAL A 107 18.78 -10.82 0.52
CA VAL A 107 19.53 -10.24 1.64
C VAL A 107 20.26 -11.42 2.25
N GLU A 108 21.52 -11.64 1.84
CA GLU A 108 22.42 -12.56 2.51
C GLU A 108 22.56 -12.10 3.96
N GLY A 109 22.32 -13.03 4.87
CA GLY A 109 22.21 -12.80 6.30
C GLY A 109 23.44 -12.12 6.88
N GLY A 110 23.29 -10.85 7.23
CA GLY A 110 24.29 -10.07 7.95
C GLY A 110 24.04 -9.96 9.46
N ARG A 111 23.42 -10.96 10.11
CA ARG A 111 23.16 -10.96 11.57
C ARG A 111 23.31 -12.33 12.26
N GLN A 112 24.19 -13.20 11.77
CA GLN A 112 24.57 -14.43 12.50
C GLN A 112 25.97 -14.36 13.15
N GLY A 113 26.71 -13.26 12.96
CA GLY A 113 28.07 -13.12 13.49
C GLY A 113 28.16 -12.83 14.99
N SER A 114 27.23 -12.07 15.60
CA SER A 114 27.38 -11.61 16.99
C SER A 114 27.02 -12.67 18.03
N LEU A 115 25.97 -13.46 17.78
CA LEU A 115 25.50 -14.49 18.72
C LEU A 115 26.51 -15.65 18.86
N GLY A 116 27.22 -15.98 17.76
CA GLY A 116 28.21 -17.05 17.77
C GLY A 116 29.52 -16.69 18.49
N GLU A 117 29.91 -15.41 18.50
CA GLU A 117 31.08 -14.95 19.26
C GLU A 117 30.79 -14.85 20.76
N GLU A 118 29.57 -14.44 21.12
CA GLU A 118 29.11 -14.35 22.50
C GLU A 118 28.98 -15.75 23.14
N GLU A 119 28.43 -16.73 22.41
CA GLU A 119 28.35 -18.12 22.88
C GLU A 119 29.75 -18.76 23.03
N LYS A 120 30.70 -18.40 22.16
CA LYS A 120 32.11 -18.83 22.28
C LYS A 120 32.81 -18.21 23.50
N ARG A 121 32.58 -16.91 23.76
CA ARG A 121 33.09 -16.23 24.96
C ARG A 121 32.56 -16.86 26.25
N ILE A 122 31.26 -17.13 26.32
CA ILE A 122 30.62 -17.73 27.49
C ILE A 122 31.16 -19.15 27.74
N LYS A 123 31.34 -19.96 26.68
CA LYS A 123 31.93 -21.30 26.78
C LYS A 123 33.41 -21.26 27.18
N GLN A 124 34.15 -20.22 26.79
CA GLN A 124 35.55 -20.03 27.16
C GLN A 124 35.72 -19.59 28.62
N GLU A 125 34.86 -18.69 29.11
CA GLU A 125 34.81 -18.29 30.53
C GLU A 125 34.38 -19.44 31.44
N ALA A 126 33.35 -20.20 31.06
CA ALA A 126 32.89 -21.36 31.83
C ALA A 126 33.99 -22.44 31.96
N LYS A 127 34.83 -22.60 30.92
CA LYS A 127 35.95 -23.54 30.93
C LYS A 127 37.13 -23.04 31.79
N ALA A 128 37.36 -21.73 31.87
CA ALA A 128 38.37 -21.14 32.74
C ALA A 128 38.01 -21.26 34.24
N LEU A 129 36.72 -21.11 34.57
CA LEU A 129 36.21 -21.23 35.95
C LEU A 129 36.11 -22.69 36.44
N GLY A 130 35.94 -23.65 35.52
CA GLY A 130 35.90 -25.08 35.83
C GLY A 130 37.28 -25.75 36.04
N SER A 131 38.39 -25.05 35.77
CA SER A 131 39.75 -25.60 35.87
C SER A 131 40.49 -25.21 37.17
N SER A 132 39.83 -24.50 38.08
CA SER A 132 40.41 -24.04 39.35
C SER A 132 39.74 -24.69 40.58
N ARG A 133 39.38 -25.97 40.47
CA ARG A 133 39.05 -26.86 41.59
C ARG A 133 39.83 -28.15 41.47
#